data_AF-A0A0A2LQ78-F1
#
_entry.id   AF-A0A0A2LQ78-F1
#
_cell.length_a   1.000
_cell.length_b   1.000
_cell.length_c   1.000
_cell.angle_alpha   90.00
_cell.angle_beta   90.00
_cell.angle_gamma   90.00
#
_symmetry.space_group_name_H-M   'P 1'
#
loop_
_entity.id
_entity.type
_entity.pdbx_description
1 polymer ?
#
loop_
_entity_poly.entity_id
_entity_poly.type
_entity_poly.pdbx_seq_one_letter_code
_entity_poly.pdbx_strand_id
1 'polypeptide(L)'
;MEQKLCEQLLLAKGILTKADLKKNNISINPTDLEISQIVSVYKIRETIEKDKKELTALKELLKNLKKENGYKKLRIVKITGTLNQIVFIDAGITKVYGILSL
;
A
#
# COMPACT_ATOMS: atom_id res chain seq x y z
N MET A 1 -7.99 4.54 15.25
CA MET A 1 -7.21 3.30 15.26
C MET A 1 -6.43 3.17 13.96
N GLU A 2 -5.10 3.12 13.95
CA GLU A 2 -4.06 3.92 14.62
C GLU A 2 -2.80 3.53 13.84
N GLN A 3 -2.02 4.49 13.35
CA GLN A 3 -0.79 4.27 12.58
C GLN A 3 0.07 3.12 13.15
N LYS A 4 0.11 3.00 14.49
CA LYS A 4 0.73 1.90 15.26
C LYS A 4 0.33 0.48 14.84
N LEU A 5 -0.94 0.21 14.48
CA LEU A 5 -1.38 -1.11 14.03
C LEU A 5 -0.79 -1.46 12.65
N CYS A 6 -0.75 -0.48 11.75
CA CYS A 6 -0.09 -0.65 10.46
C CYS A 6 1.42 -0.83 10.64
N GLU A 7 2.06 -0.05 11.51
CA GLU A 7 3.48 -0.21 11.86
C GLU A 7 3.78 -1.62 12.36
N GLN A 8 2.99 -2.14 13.30
CA GLN A 8 3.16 -3.49 13.85
C GLN A 8 2.98 -4.58 12.79
N LEU A 9 1.96 -4.46 11.93
CA LEU A 9 1.74 -5.44 10.86
C LEU A 9 2.91 -5.43 9.86
N LEU A 10 3.36 -4.24 9.45
CA LEU A 10 4.46 -4.09 8.50
C LEU A 10 5.79 -4.60 9.08
N LEU A 11 6.05 -4.36 10.37
CA LEU A 11 7.18 -4.95 11.10
C LEU A 11 7.08 -6.48 11.15
N ALA A 12 5.90 -7.02 11.50
CA ALA A 12 5.67 -8.46 11.60
C ALA A 12 5.80 -9.17 10.25
N LYS A 13 5.50 -8.48 9.15
CA LYS A 13 5.69 -8.97 7.78
C LYS A 13 7.08 -8.69 7.20
N GLY A 14 7.97 -8.05 7.97
CA GLY A 14 9.34 -7.73 7.53
C GLY A 14 9.42 -6.64 6.45
N ILE A 15 8.32 -5.91 6.23
CA ILE A 15 8.24 -4.80 5.27
C ILE A 15 8.93 -3.56 5.82
N LEU A 16 8.79 -3.36 7.13
CA LEU A 16 9.53 -2.36 7.89
C LEU A 16 10.48 -3.04 8.85
N THR A 17 11.55 -2.33 9.19
CA THR A 17 12.43 -2.68 10.30
C THR A 17 12.29 -1.67 11.44
N LYS A 18 12.75 -2.04 12.63
CA LYS A 18 12.82 -1.10 13.78
C LYS A 18 13.74 0.10 13.48
N ALA A 19 14.67 -0.03 12.53
CA ALA A 19 15.54 1.05 12.12
C ALA A 19 14.79 2.11 11.29
N ASP A 20 13.88 1.67 10.42
CA ASP A 20 13.07 2.58 9.59
C ASP A 20 12.17 3.48 10.45
N LEU A 21 11.63 2.94 11.54
CA LEU A 21 10.80 3.69 12.49
C LEU A 21 11.59 4.61 13.44
N LYS A 22 12.92 4.47 13.50
CA LYS A 22 13.75 5.27 14.41
C LYS A 22 13.89 6.69 13.84
N LYS A 23 13.59 7.71 14.64
CA LYS A 23 13.63 9.16 14.27
C LYS A 23 12.63 9.61 13.18
N ASN A 24 11.42 9.05 13.09
CA ASN A 24 10.41 9.52 12.12
C ASN A 24 10.89 9.56 10.66
N ASN A 25 11.85 8.70 10.29
CA ASN A 25 12.41 8.64 8.93
C ASN A 25 11.40 8.10 7.90
N ILE A 26 10.34 7.47 8.38
CA ILE A 26 9.20 7.05 7.58
C ILE A 26 7.92 7.61 8.18
N SER A 27 7.00 8.00 7.30
CA SER A 27 5.62 8.33 7.62
C SER A 27 4.72 7.28 7.00
N ILE A 28 3.76 6.80 7.78
CA ILE A 28 2.82 5.76 7.38
C ILE A 28 1.43 6.36 7.35
N ASN A 29 0.86 6.47 6.17
CA ASN A 29 -0.46 7.06 5.95
C ASN A 29 -1.42 5.96 5.47
N PRO A 30 -2.17 5.32 6.39
CA PRO A 30 -3.21 4.39 6.03
C PRO A 30 -4.44 5.13 5.52
N THR A 31 -4.90 4.78 4.33
CA THR A 31 -6.12 5.29 3.72
C THR A 31 -7.00 4.12 3.34
N ASP A 32 -8.23 4.11 3.86
CA ASP A 32 -9.26 3.17 3.40
C ASP A 32 -9.77 3.63 2.05
N LEU A 33 -9.59 2.81 1.02
CA LEU A 33 -10.04 3.10 -0.32
C LEU A 33 -10.81 1.90 -0.87
N GLU A 34 -11.95 2.18 -1.49
CA GLU A 34 -12.61 1.14 -2.28
C GLU A 34 -11.77 0.82 -3.51
N ILE A 35 -11.71 -0.44 -3.94
CA ILE A 35 -10.91 -0.84 -5.11
C ILE A 35 -11.27 -0.02 -6.36
N SER A 36 -12.56 0.30 -6.52
CA SER A 36 -13.07 1.20 -7.56
C SER A 36 -12.45 2.60 -7.49
N GLN A 37 -12.27 3.11 -6.28
CA GLN A 37 -11.58 4.37 -6.00
C GLN A 37 -10.08 4.22 -6.14
N ILE A 38 -9.44 3.10 -5.82
CA ILE A 38 -7.99 2.94 -5.99
C ILE A 38 -7.59 3.16 -7.46
N VAL A 39 -8.35 2.62 -8.41
CA VAL A 39 -8.10 2.83 -9.85
C VAL A 39 -8.28 4.29 -10.27
N SER A 40 -9.12 5.06 -9.55
CA SER A 40 -9.48 6.45 -9.89
C SER A 40 -8.67 7.50 -9.11
N VAL A 41 -8.39 7.24 -7.82
CA VAL A 41 -7.59 8.03 -6.87
C VAL A 41 -6.12 7.94 -7.25
N TYR A 42 -5.69 6.79 -7.74
CA TYR A 42 -4.49 6.70 -8.53
C TYR A 42 -4.73 7.17 -9.98
N LYS A 43 -5.03 8.47 -10.09
CA LYS A 43 -4.38 9.38 -11.05
C LYS A 43 -2.84 9.36 -10.89
N ILE A 44 -2.25 8.20 -10.64
CA ILE A 44 -0.86 7.88 -10.87
C ILE A 44 -0.67 7.71 -12.40
N ARG A 45 -1.09 8.71 -13.15
CA ARG A 45 -0.46 8.98 -14.43
C ARG A 45 0.69 9.93 -14.17
N GLU A 46 0.49 10.99 -13.39
CA GLU A 46 1.52 12.03 -13.28
C GLU A 46 2.78 11.64 -12.49
N THR A 47 2.77 10.60 -11.65
CA THR A 47 3.97 10.19 -10.87
C THR A 47 4.63 8.88 -11.35
N ILE A 48 3.86 7.85 -11.76
CA ILE A 48 4.40 6.59 -12.32
C ILE A 48 4.58 6.67 -13.84
N GLU A 49 4.29 7.80 -14.51
CA GLU A 49 4.55 7.96 -15.95
C GLU A 49 6.01 7.71 -16.38
N LYS A 50 6.94 7.65 -15.42
CA LYS A 50 8.34 7.27 -15.69
C LYS A 50 8.58 5.76 -15.75
N ASP A 51 7.74 4.91 -15.15
CA ASP A 51 8.00 3.46 -15.07
C ASP A 51 6.78 2.59 -15.46
N LYS A 52 6.67 2.31 -16.77
CA LYS A 52 5.58 1.49 -17.36
C LYS A 52 5.44 0.09 -16.74
N LYS A 53 6.51 -0.45 -16.15
CA LYS A 53 6.52 -1.78 -15.54
C LYS A 53 5.71 -1.80 -14.23
N GLU A 54 5.89 -0.79 -13.38
CA GLU A 54 5.19 -0.70 -12.10
C GLU A 54 3.70 -0.43 -12.27
N LEU A 55 3.33 0.34 -13.29
CA LEU A 55 1.92 0.54 -13.66
C LEU A 55 1.23 -0.77 -14.06
N THR A 56 1.95 -1.64 -14.78
CA THR A 56 1.41 -2.93 -15.23
C THR A 56 1.23 -3.87 -14.04
N ALA A 57 2.25 -3.96 -13.18
CA ALA A 57 2.20 -4.75 -11.95
C ALA A 57 1.07 -4.28 -11.01
N LEU A 58 0.89 -2.95 -10.86
CA LEU A 58 -0.20 -2.37 -10.08
C LEU A 58 -1.58 -2.77 -10.64
N LYS A 59 -1.77 -2.68 -11.96
CA LYS A 59 -3.04 -3.08 -12.60
C LYS A 59 -3.34 -4.56 -12.43
N GLU A 60 -2.34 -5.42 -12.58
CA GLU A 60 -2.50 -6.86 -12.38
C GLU A 60 -2.82 -7.19 -10.92
N LEU A 61 -2.13 -6.56 -9.98
CA LEU A 61 -2.41 -6.70 -8.55
C LEU A 61 -3.85 -6.30 -8.23
N LEU A 62 -4.31 -5.14 -8.71
CA LEU A 62 -5.68 -4.68 -8.50
C LEU A 62 -6.73 -5.58 -9.17
N LYS A 63 -6.42 -6.13 -10.35
CA LYS A 63 -7.30 -7.07 -11.05
C LYS A 63 -7.44 -8.39 -10.28
N ASN A 64 -6.34 -8.91 -9.74
CA ASN A 64 -6.34 -10.12 -8.92
C ASN A 64 -7.06 -9.89 -7.59
N LEU A 65 -6.81 -8.74 -6.96
CA LEU A 65 -7.50 -8.33 -5.73
C LEU A 65 -9.01 -8.22 -5.90
N LYS A 66 -9.45 -7.63 -7.01
CA LYS A 66 -10.86 -7.53 -7.38
C LYS A 66 -11.50 -8.91 -7.59
N LYS A 67 -10.74 -9.87 -8.12
CA LYS A 67 -11.21 -11.25 -8.31
C LYS A 67 -11.32 -12.01 -6.98
N GLU A 68 -10.34 -11.88 -6.08
CA GLU A 68 -10.28 -12.65 -4.83
C GLU A 68 -11.23 -12.11 -3.74
N ASN A 69 -11.37 -10.79 -3.58
CA ASN A 69 -12.11 -10.20 -2.45
C ASN A 69 -13.42 -9.50 -2.84
N GLY A 70 -13.76 -9.46 -4.14
CA GLY A 70 -14.80 -8.57 -4.65
C GLY A 70 -14.45 -7.10 -4.41
N TYR A 71 -15.40 -6.18 -4.57
CA TYR A 71 -15.21 -4.73 -4.30
C TYR A 71 -15.07 -4.39 -2.80
N LYS A 72 -14.64 -5.33 -1.96
CA LYS A 72 -14.45 -5.06 -0.53
C LYS A 72 -13.39 -3.96 -0.34
N LYS A 73 -13.57 -3.17 0.71
CA LYS A 73 -12.66 -2.07 1.08
C LYS A 73 -11.25 -2.64 1.23
N LEU A 74 -10.27 -2.00 0.57
CA LEU A 74 -8.86 -2.27 0.81
C LEU A 74 -8.27 -1.10 1.59
N ARG A 75 -7.32 -1.40 2.46
CA ARG A 75 -6.53 -0.37 3.12
C ARG A 75 -5.23 -0.23 2.35
N ILE A 76 -5.03 0.95 1.77
CA ILE A 76 -3.75 1.32 1.20
C ILE A 76 -2.93 2.01 2.27
N VAL A 77 -1.70 1.56 2.45
CA VAL A 77 -0.76 2.21 3.35
C VAL A 77 0.36 2.81 2.51
N LYS A 78 0.40 4.15 2.44
CA LYS A 78 1.50 4.85 1.80
C LYS A 78 2.62 5.03 2.82
N ILE A 79 3.78 4.46 2.54
CA ILE A 79 5.01 4.64 3.28
C ILE A 79 5.85 5.66 2.50
N THR A 80 6.17 6.78 3.14
CA THR A 80 7.02 7.83 2.56
C THR A 80 8.20 8.10 3.46
N GLY A 81 9.39 8.36 2.90
CA GLY A 81 10.59 8.61 3.68
C GLY A 81 11.83 7.99 3.03
N THR A 82 12.64 7.29 3.81
CA THR A 82 13.72 6.41 3.28
C THR A 82 13.16 5.27 2.43
N LEU A 83 11.95 4.83 2.73
CA LEU A 83 11.17 3.89 1.93
C LEU A 83 10.02 4.66 1.28
N ASN A 84 9.97 4.66 -0.05
CA ASN A 84 8.84 5.13 -0.83
C ASN A 84 8.11 3.90 -1.36
N GLN A 85 7.06 3.48 -0.66
CA GLN A 85 6.34 2.25 -0.99
C GLN A 85 4.84 2.40 -0.73
N ILE A 86 4.04 1.64 -1.47
CA ILE A 86 2.61 1.48 -1.25
C ILE A 86 2.36 0.03 -0.87
N VAL A 87 1.71 -0.18 0.28
CA VAL A 87 1.33 -1.52 0.74
C VAL A 87 -0.19 -1.67 0.66
N PHE A 88 -0.64 -2.76 0.05
CA PHE A 88 -2.06 -3.11 -0.07
C PHE A 88 -2.42 -4.12 1.00
N ILE A 89 -3.35 -3.77 1.87
CA ILE A 89 -3.73 -4.56 3.03
C ILE A 89 -5.24 -4.79 3.00
N ASP A 90 -5.67 -5.96 3.45
CA ASP A 90 -7.08 -6.21 3.76
C ASP A 90 -7.63 -5.19 4.76
N ALA A 91 -8.90 -4.77 4.61
CA ALA A 91 -9.51 -3.82 5.54
C ALA A 91 -9.61 -4.36 6.98
N GLY A 92 -9.56 -5.67 7.17
CA GLY A 92 -9.42 -6.30 8.49
C GLY A 92 -7.98 -6.30 9.03
N ILE A 93 -7.00 -5.76 8.30
CA ILE A 93 -5.56 -5.70 8.65
C ILE A 93 -5.00 -7.12 8.92
N THR A 94 -5.57 -8.13 8.26
CA THR A 94 -5.19 -9.55 8.47
C THR A 94 -4.16 -10.05 7.47
N LYS A 95 -4.17 -9.49 6.25
CA LYS A 95 -3.37 -9.96 5.11
C LYS A 95 -2.81 -8.78 4.33
N VAL A 96 -1.53 -8.87 3.99
CA VAL A 96 -0.88 -8.00 3.00
C VAL A 96 -1.00 -8.69 1.64
N TYR A 97 -1.55 -7.99 0.66
CA TYR A 97 -1.75 -8.49 -0.70
C TYR A 97 -0.61 -8.14 -1.65
N GLY A 98 0.12 -7.06 -1.37
CA GLY A 98 1.25 -6.65 -2.18
C GLY A 98 1.90 -5.38 -1.67
N ILE A 99 3.11 -5.15 -2.17
CA ILE A 99 3.92 -3.97 -1.93
C ILE A 99 4.36 -3.47 -3.30
N LEU A 100 4.26 -2.18 -3.54
CA LEU A 100 4.78 -1.49 -4.71
C LEU A 100 5.84 -0.50 -4.23
N SER A 101 7.04 -0.52 -4.81
CA SER A 101 8.00 0.56 -4.60
C SER A 101 7.62 1.77 -5.46
N LEU A 102 8.03 2.97 -5.05
CA LEU A 102 7.75 4.24 -5.73
C LEU A 102 9.03 5.04 -5.92
#